data_AF-A0A812QWQ5-F1
#
_entry.id   AF-A0A812QWQ5-F1
#
_cell.length_a   1.000
_cell.length_b   1.000
_cell.length_c   1.000
_cell.angle_alpha   90.00
_cell.angle_beta   90.00
_cell.angle_gamma   90.00
#
_symmetry.space_group_name_H-M   'P 1'
#
loop_
_entity.id
_entity.type
_entity.pdbx_description
1 polymer ?
#
loop_
_entity_poly.entity_id
_entity_poly.type
_entity_poly.pdbx_seq_one_letter_code
_entity_poly.pdbx_strand_id
1 'polypeptide(L)'
;MHGALNAACSKLAPHSVADVLLALATHQLCPVTLLEELQTLLPRVAPEMQPDEALTSTWALMALLFTRAGVLPVLLDRALQGDLGQAEARQLRQIFLSLRLEEGAEEAFKAQAPQTWQRLAELAAESGQEDAEAAAEVAAENLAERLPEGAATIMLGEYVEDFYFLDLALQPSGEGARRIAVVLDAASAADAQAPHSPFTTLKCRHLRKLGWDVEWMPLRRWEMDEEARAEMVERLFAASGRR
;
A
#
# COMPACT_ATOMS: atom_id res chain seq x y z
N MET A 1 -29.24 -9.66 14.53
CA MET A 1 -28.22 -8.64 14.20
C MET A 1 -27.90 -8.61 12.69
N HIS A 2 -27.64 -9.76 12.05
CA HIS A 2 -27.34 -9.82 10.60
C HIS A 2 -28.44 -9.21 9.70
N GLY A 3 -29.73 -9.44 10.00
CA GLY A 3 -30.82 -8.89 9.18
C GLY A 3 -30.92 -7.35 9.16
N ALA A 4 -30.48 -6.67 10.23
CA ALA A 4 -30.47 -5.20 10.27
C ALA A 4 -29.28 -4.63 9.47
N LEU A 5 -28.13 -5.31 9.51
CA LEU A 5 -26.95 -4.95 8.73
C LEU A 5 -27.21 -5.14 7.23
N ASN A 6 -27.75 -6.29 6.84
CA ASN A 6 -28.12 -6.58 5.45
C ASN A 6 -29.08 -5.52 4.89
N ALA A 7 -30.15 -5.19 5.64
CA ALA A 7 -31.11 -4.17 5.25
C ALA A 7 -30.52 -2.74 5.15
N ALA A 8 -29.43 -2.46 5.88
CA ALA A 8 -28.69 -1.22 5.76
C ALA A 8 -27.76 -1.25 4.53
N CYS A 9 -26.98 -2.31 4.36
CA CYS A 9 -26.08 -2.52 3.21
C CYS A 9 -26.84 -2.49 1.89
N SER A 10 -28.03 -3.10 1.81
CA SER A 10 -28.84 -3.14 0.59
C SER A 10 -29.31 -1.77 0.09
N LYS A 11 -29.18 -0.72 0.90
CA LYS A 11 -29.57 0.66 0.58
C LYS A 11 -28.38 1.56 0.26
N LEU A 12 -27.15 1.05 0.36
CA LEU A 12 -25.96 1.85 0.09
C LEU A 12 -25.89 2.20 -1.39
N ALA A 13 -25.63 3.47 -1.66
CA ALA A 13 -25.30 3.95 -2.99
C ALA A 13 -23.85 3.60 -3.36
N PRO A 14 -23.47 3.61 -4.66
CA PRO A 14 -22.11 3.29 -5.11
C PRO A 14 -20.99 4.04 -4.36
N HIS A 15 -21.03 5.37 -4.27
CA HIS A 15 -20.07 6.15 -3.46
C HIS A 15 -19.98 5.68 -2.01
N SER A 16 -21.11 5.38 -1.36
CA SER A 16 -21.12 4.95 0.03
C SER A 16 -20.44 3.58 0.21
N VAL A 17 -20.52 2.71 -0.80
CA VAL A 17 -19.80 1.43 -0.80
C VAL A 17 -18.30 1.65 -0.94
N ALA A 18 -17.87 2.56 -1.82
CA ALA A 18 -16.47 2.95 -1.95
C ALA A 18 -15.90 3.53 -0.64
N ASP A 19 -16.65 4.44 0.01
CA ASP A 19 -16.28 5.03 1.30
C ASP A 19 -16.16 3.98 2.40
N VAL A 20 -17.12 3.05 2.47
CA VAL A 20 -17.08 1.95 3.46
C VAL A 20 -15.85 1.07 3.21
N LEU A 21 -15.59 0.66 1.97
CA LEU A 21 -14.40 -0.15 1.66
C LEU A 21 -13.11 0.58 2.02
N LEU A 22 -13.00 1.87 1.67
CA LEU A 22 -11.84 2.69 2.00
C LEU A 22 -11.67 2.82 3.52
N ALA A 23 -12.74 3.02 4.27
CA ALA A 23 -12.70 3.09 5.73
C ALA A 23 -12.25 1.76 6.34
N LEU A 24 -12.75 0.63 5.85
CA LEU A 24 -12.32 -0.70 6.30
C LEU A 24 -10.83 -0.93 6.00
N ALA A 25 -10.37 -0.56 4.80
CA ALA A 25 -8.97 -0.65 4.41
C ALA A 25 -8.06 0.25 5.27
N THR A 26 -8.52 1.46 5.58
CA THR A 26 -7.77 2.46 6.35
C THR A 26 -7.64 2.04 7.82
N HIS A 27 -8.73 1.57 8.42
CA HIS A 27 -8.71 1.14 9.81
C HIS A 27 -8.25 -0.31 10.00
N GLN A 28 -7.99 -1.02 8.89
CA GLN A 28 -7.71 -2.47 8.87
C GLN A 28 -8.74 -3.28 9.67
N LEU A 29 -9.98 -2.77 9.75
CA LEU A 29 -11.09 -3.41 10.44
C LEU A 29 -11.78 -4.32 9.44
N CYS A 30 -11.76 -5.63 9.73
CA CYS A 30 -12.38 -6.64 8.88
C CYS A 30 -13.55 -7.35 9.61
N PRO A 31 -14.64 -6.65 9.96
CA PRO A 31 -15.81 -7.30 10.53
C PRO A 31 -16.43 -8.26 9.51
N VAL A 32 -16.29 -9.56 9.77
CA VAL A 32 -16.65 -10.65 8.84
C VAL A 32 -18.05 -10.46 8.26
N THR A 33 -19.04 -10.20 9.09
CA THR A 33 -20.44 -10.05 8.63
C THR A 33 -20.62 -8.87 7.66
N LEU A 34 -19.93 -7.75 7.86
CA LEU A 34 -20.02 -6.62 6.92
C LEU A 34 -19.31 -6.97 5.60
N LEU A 35 -18.18 -7.67 5.67
CA LEU A 35 -17.44 -8.09 4.48
C LEU A 35 -18.25 -9.08 3.62
N GLU A 36 -18.97 -10.02 4.23
CA GLU A 36 -19.89 -10.93 3.54
C GLU A 36 -21.04 -10.18 2.84
N GLU A 37 -21.62 -9.20 3.52
CA GLU A 37 -22.68 -8.36 2.95
C GLU A 37 -22.15 -7.49 1.80
N LEU A 38 -20.95 -6.92 1.93
CA LEU A 38 -20.29 -6.16 0.87
C LEU A 38 -19.94 -7.06 -0.33
N GLN A 39 -19.47 -8.29 -0.11
CA GLN A 39 -19.23 -9.26 -1.19
C GLN A 39 -20.51 -9.58 -1.98
N THR A 40 -21.66 -9.61 -1.30
CA THR A 40 -22.96 -9.83 -1.95
C THR A 40 -23.45 -8.59 -2.69
N LEU A 41 -23.20 -7.40 -2.15
CA LEU A 41 -23.64 -6.12 -2.72
C LEU A 41 -22.79 -5.67 -3.91
N LEU A 42 -21.47 -5.79 -3.80
CA LEU A 42 -20.50 -5.23 -4.75
C LEU A 42 -20.78 -5.58 -6.21
N PRO A 43 -21.05 -6.85 -6.59
CA PRO A 43 -21.35 -7.21 -7.97
C PRO A 43 -22.55 -6.46 -8.56
N ARG A 44 -23.49 -6.02 -7.72
CA ARG A 44 -24.70 -5.30 -8.15
C ARG A 44 -24.44 -3.81 -8.36
N VAL A 45 -23.61 -3.20 -7.51
CA VAL A 45 -23.37 -1.75 -7.52
C VAL A 45 -22.16 -1.34 -8.37
N ALA A 46 -21.17 -2.23 -8.54
CA ALA A 46 -19.96 -1.95 -9.32
C ALA A 46 -20.23 -1.48 -10.77
N PRO A 47 -21.22 -2.03 -11.50
CA PRO A 47 -21.56 -1.54 -12.83
C PRO A 47 -22.08 -0.10 -12.84
N GLU A 48 -22.50 0.47 -11.71
CA GLU A 48 -23.07 1.83 -11.59
C GLU A 48 -22.07 2.85 -11.03
N MET A 49 -20.93 2.38 -10.52
CA MET A 49 -19.90 3.24 -9.93
C MET A 49 -19.32 4.24 -10.93
N GLN A 50 -19.00 5.44 -10.47
CA GLN A 50 -18.16 6.37 -11.20
C GLN A 50 -16.69 5.88 -11.22
N PRO A 51 -15.86 6.35 -12.17
CA PRO A 51 -14.48 5.85 -12.28
C PRO A 51 -13.64 5.99 -11.01
N ASP A 52 -13.75 7.11 -10.30
CA ASP A 52 -13.06 7.38 -9.03
C ASP A 52 -13.54 6.47 -7.89
N GLU A 53 -14.85 6.22 -7.81
CA GLU A 53 -15.45 5.28 -6.85
C GLU A 53 -14.97 3.84 -7.11
N ALA A 54 -14.90 3.45 -8.38
CA ALA A 54 -14.46 2.12 -8.80
C ALA A 54 -12.96 1.94 -8.56
N LEU A 55 -12.15 2.97 -8.83
CA LEU A 55 -10.73 2.99 -8.54
C LEU A 55 -10.48 2.82 -7.04
N THR A 56 -11.13 3.64 -6.23
CA THR A 56 -11.04 3.61 -4.77
C THR A 56 -11.46 2.24 -4.22
N SER A 57 -12.58 1.70 -4.71
CA SER A 57 -13.08 0.38 -4.32
C SER A 57 -12.09 -0.72 -4.68
N THR A 58 -11.54 -0.72 -5.90
CA THR A 58 -10.55 -1.70 -6.34
C THR A 58 -9.30 -1.65 -5.47
N TRP A 59 -8.79 -0.44 -5.23
CA TRP A 59 -7.61 -0.20 -4.42
C TRP A 59 -7.80 -0.64 -2.96
N ALA A 60 -8.94 -0.31 -2.35
CA ALA A 60 -9.29 -0.75 -1.01
C ALA A 60 -9.41 -2.27 -0.91
N LEU A 61 -10.03 -2.93 -1.90
CA LEU A 61 -10.10 -4.40 -1.96
C LEU A 61 -8.71 -5.04 -2.03
N MET A 62 -7.77 -4.44 -2.78
CA MET A 62 -6.38 -4.91 -2.78
C MET A 62 -5.75 -4.76 -1.40
N ALA A 63 -5.89 -3.61 -0.74
CA ALA A 63 -5.35 -3.40 0.60
C ALA A 63 -5.91 -4.41 1.63
N LEU A 64 -7.20 -4.74 1.53
CA LEU A 64 -7.89 -5.72 2.36
C LEU A 64 -7.59 -7.19 1.99
N LEU A 65 -6.82 -7.46 0.93
CA LEU A 65 -6.57 -8.81 0.37
C LEU A 65 -7.85 -9.53 -0.11
N PHE A 66 -8.84 -8.77 -0.56
CA PHE A 66 -10.07 -9.29 -1.17
C PHE A 66 -9.90 -9.47 -2.68
N THR A 67 -8.83 -10.17 -3.08
CA THR A 67 -8.36 -10.32 -4.47
C THR A 67 -9.16 -11.33 -5.29
N ARG A 68 -9.91 -12.22 -4.65
CA ARG A 68 -10.79 -13.21 -5.30
C ARG A 68 -12.20 -12.70 -5.57
N ALA A 69 -12.44 -11.41 -5.33
CA ALA A 69 -13.74 -10.82 -5.60
C ALA A 69 -13.98 -10.82 -7.12
N GLY A 70 -14.93 -11.63 -7.60
CA GLY A 70 -15.27 -11.71 -9.04
C GLY A 70 -15.76 -10.40 -9.66
N VAL A 71 -15.92 -9.36 -8.85
CA VAL A 71 -16.27 -7.99 -9.24
C VAL A 71 -15.07 -7.16 -9.71
N LEU A 72 -13.83 -7.58 -9.42
CA LEU A 72 -12.62 -6.82 -9.77
C LEU A 72 -12.51 -6.49 -11.27
N PRO A 73 -12.85 -7.39 -12.21
CA PRO A 73 -12.83 -7.05 -13.63
C PRO A 73 -13.70 -5.84 -13.96
N VAL A 74 -14.93 -5.83 -13.44
CA VAL A 74 -15.89 -4.75 -13.65
C VAL A 74 -15.39 -3.44 -13.05
N LEU A 75 -14.88 -3.46 -11.82
CA LEU A 75 -14.39 -2.25 -11.16
C LEU A 75 -13.19 -1.64 -11.89
N LEU A 76 -12.24 -2.48 -12.35
CA LEU A 76 -11.09 -2.04 -13.11
C LEU A 76 -11.48 -1.42 -14.45
N ASP A 77 -12.42 -2.04 -15.18
CA ASP A 77 -12.93 -1.49 -16.43
C ASP A 77 -13.62 -0.13 -16.22
N ARG A 78 -14.33 0.07 -15.10
CA ARG A 78 -14.93 1.36 -14.75
C ARG A 78 -13.86 2.38 -14.33
N ALA A 79 -12.88 1.99 -13.53
CA ALA A 79 -11.81 2.87 -13.05
C ALA A 79 -11.00 3.48 -14.21
N LEU A 80 -10.77 2.71 -15.28
CA LEU A 80 -10.00 3.15 -16.45
C LEU A 80 -10.77 4.06 -17.41
N GLN A 81 -12.06 4.30 -17.19
CA GLN A 81 -12.87 5.22 -17.99
C GLN A 81 -12.74 6.68 -17.51
N GLY A 82 -12.13 6.92 -16.35
CA GLY A 82 -11.95 8.24 -15.78
C GLY A 82 -10.70 8.96 -16.28
N ASP A 83 -10.69 10.27 -16.09
CA ASP A 83 -9.46 11.06 -16.20
C ASP A 83 -8.59 10.79 -14.96
N LEU A 84 -7.32 10.47 -15.20
CA LEU A 84 -6.40 10.05 -14.15
C LEU A 84 -5.41 11.16 -13.84
N GLY A 85 -5.51 11.72 -12.64
CA GLY A 85 -4.47 12.56 -12.08
C GLY A 85 -3.30 11.72 -11.54
N GLN A 86 -2.32 12.41 -10.97
CA GLN A 86 -1.14 11.76 -10.41
C GLN A 86 -1.49 10.82 -9.25
N ALA A 87 -2.45 11.20 -8.39
CA ALA A 87 -2.86 10.39 -7.25
C ALA A 87 -3.55 9.08 -7.70
N GLU A 88 -4.42 9.18 -8.71
CA GLU A 88 -5.13 8.05 -9.30
C GLU A 88 -4.15 7.10 -10.02
N ALA A 89 -3.17 7.64 -10.74
CA ALA A 89 -2.10 6.86 -11.37
C ALA A 89 -1.28 6.07 -10.34
N ARG A 90 -0.98 6.66 -9.17
CA ARG A 90 -0.30 5.96 -8.06
C ARG A 90 -1.16 4.82 -7.51
N GLN A 91 -2.47 5.02 -7.33
CA GLN A 91 -3.37 3.94 -6.90
C GLN A 91 -3.41 2.80 -7.93
N LEU A 92 -3.50 3.12 -9.23
CA LEU A 92 -3.46 2.13 -10.31
C LEU A 92 -2.16 1.33 -10.32
N ARG A 93 -1.00 1.96 -10.09
CA ARG A 93 0.29 1.25 -9.92
C ARG A 93 0.22 0.21 -8.81
N GLN A 94 -0.31 0.59 -7.65
CA GLN A 94 -0.44 -0.34 -6.52
C GLN A 94 -1.42 -1.47 -6.83
N ILE A 95 -2.53 -1.19 -7.52
CA ILE A 95 -3.47 -2.21 -7.97
C ILE A 95 -2.79 -3.18 -8.93
N PHE A 96 -2.08 -2.67 -9.95
CA PHE A 96 -1.39 -3.50 -10.92
C PHE A 96 -0.36 -4.41 -10.26
N LEU A 97 0.43 -3.86 -9.33
CA LEU A 97 1.41 -4.64 -8.59
C LEU A 97 0.74 -5.68 -7.68
N SER A 98 -0.39 -5.34 -7.04
CA SER A 98 -1.17 -6.30 -6.25
C SER A 98 -1.64 -7.47 -7.10
N LEU A 99 -2.15 -7.20 -8.31
CA LEU A 99 -2.63 -8.24 -9.21
C LEU A 99 -1.51 -9.19 -9.70
N ARG A 100 -0.25 -8.72 -9.67
CA ARG A 100 0.93 -9.52 -10.01
C ARG A 100 1.50 -10.32 -8.83
N LEU A 101 1.46 -9.74 -7.62
CA LEU A 101 2.18 -10.28 -6.45
C LEU A 101 1.28 -10.94 -5.41
N GLU A 102 -0.02 -10.62 -5.37
CA GLU A 102 -0.93 -11.11 -4.34
C GLU A 102 -1.55 -12.46 -4.71
N GLU A 103 -1.54 -13.36 -3.74
CA GLU A 103 -2.16 -14.68 -3.89
C GLU A 103 -3.67 -14.52 -4.11
N GLY A 104 -4.22 -15.32 -5.02
CA GLY A 104 -5.65 -15.28 -5.35
C GLY A 104 -6.04 -14.16 -6.31
N ALA A 105 -5.11 -13.29 -6.71
CA ALA A 105 -5.36 -12.30 -7.74
C ALA A 105 -5.23 -12.87 -9.17
N GLU A 106 -4.75 -14.11 -9.33
CA GLU A 106 -4.44 -14.69 -10.64
C GLU A 106 -5.67 -14.85 -11.53
N GLU A 107 -6.83 -15.15 -10.93
CA GLU A 107 -8.09 -15.27 -11.66
C GLU A 107 -8.58 -13.90 -12.16
N ALA A 108 -8.55 -12.90 -11.28
CA ALA A 108 -8.85 -11.52 -11.67
C ALA A 108 -7.86 -11.04 -12.74
N PHE A 109 -6.58 -11.40 -12.61
CA PHE A 109 -5.55 -11.08 -13.59
C PHE A 109 -5.86 -11.70 -14.96
N LYS A 110 -6.25 -12.97 -15.01
CA LYS A 110 -6.57 -13.68 -16.25
C LYS A 110 -7.89 -13.26 -16.88
N ALA A 111 -8.86 -12.81 -16.07
CA ALA A 111 -10.18 -12.40 -16.53
C ALA A 111 -10.17 -11.08 -17.31
N GLN A 112 -9.09 -10.30 -17.20
CA GLN A 112 -8.99 -8.99 -17.82
C GLN A 112 -8.59 -9.04 -19.28
N ALA A 113 -9.15 -8.13 -20.07
CA ALA A 113 -8.80 -7.97 -21.46
C ALA A 113 -7.33 -7.51 -21.61
N PRO A 114 -6.58 -7.99 -22.62
CA PRO A 114 -5.20 -7.56 -22.86
C PRO A 114 -5.03 -6.04 -22.99
N GLN A 115 -6.03 -5.35 -23.55
CA GLN A 115 -6.02 -3.90 -23.70
C GLN A 115 -6.10 -3.18 -22.34
N THR A 116 -6.87 -3.71 -21.39
CA THR A 116 -6.94 -3.23 -20.00
C THR A 116 -5.55 -3.26 -19.37
N TRP A 117 -4.78 -4.34 -19.62
CA TRP A 117 -3.40 -4.46 -19.12
C TRP A 117 -2.43 -3.47 -19.74
N GLN A 118 -2.49 -3.31 -21.06
CA GLN A 118 -1.66 -2.35 -21.77
C GLN A 118 -1.92 -0.94 -21.22
N ARG A 119 -3.20 -0.57 -21.09
CA ARG A 119 -3.61 0.73 -20.55
C ARG A 119 -3.12 0.92 -19.11
N LEU A 120 -3.28 -0.10 -18.25
CA LEU A 120 -2.78 -0.06 -16.88
C LEU A 120 -1.26 0.11 -16.83
N ALA A 121 -0.50 -0.60 -17.66
CA ALA A 121 0.95 -0.51 -17.70
C ALA A 121 1.45 0.86 -18.21
N GLU A 122 0.79 1.42 -19.24
CA GLU A 122 1.10 2.75 -19.76
C GLU A 122 0.89 3.83 -18.69
N LEU A 123 -0.28 3.84 -18.07
CA LEU A 123 -0.63 4.80 -17.01
C LEU A 123 0.26 4.62 -15.77
N ALA A 124 0.60 3.37 -15.46
CA ALA A 124 1.58 3.06 -14.43
C ALA A 124 2.99 3.50 -14.80
N ALA A 125 3.37 3.74 -16.06
CA ALA A 125 4.70 4.26 -16.38
C ALA A 125 4.77 5.79 -16.27
N GLU A 126 3.66 6.50 -16.48
CA GLU A 126 3.63 7.97 -16.63
C GLU A 126 3.69 8.78 -15.33
N SER A 127 3.48 8.16 -14.16
CA SER A 127 3.59 8.87 -12.88
C SER A 127 5.05 9.25 -12.64
N GLY A 128 5.34 10.56 -12.74
CA GLY A 128 6.69 11.13 -12.79
C GLY A 128 7.59 10.87 -11.60
N GLN A 129 8.79 11.43 -11.63
CA GLN A 129 9.79 11.31 -10.57
C GLN A 129 9.28 11.99 -9.28
N GLU A 130 9.20 11.20 -8.21
CA GLU A 130 9.14 11.61 -6.82
C GLU A 130 10.57 11.89 -6.31
N ASP A 131 10.69 12.97 -5.54
CA ASP A 131 11.92 13.36 -4.85
C ASP A 131 11.80 13.02 -3.35
N ALA A 132 12.94 12.81 -2.70
CA ALA A 132 12.98 12.56 -1.26
C ALA A 132 12.49 13.80 -0.52
N GLU A 133 11.54 13.61 0.40
CA GLU A 133 11.07 14.70 1.27
C GLU A 133 12.17 15.10 2.26
N ALA A 134 12.20 16.37 2.70
CA ALA A 134 13.18 16.86 3.69
C ALA A 134 13.18 16.03 4.99
N ALA A 135 12.04 15.43 5.36
CA ALA A 135 11.93 14.53 6.48
C ALA A 135 12.79 13.25 6.33
N ALA A 136 12.93 12.75 5.10
CA ALA A 136 13.77 11.58 4.80
C ALA A 136 15.26 11.92 4.95
N GLU A 137 15.69 13.11 4.54
CA GLU A 137 17.08 13.58 4.73
C GLU A 137 17.44 13.63 6.21
N VAL A 138 16.59 14.26 7.04
CA VAL A 138 16.77 14.33 8.49
C VAL A 138 16.79 12.93 9.11
N ALA A 139 15.94 12.01 8.63
CA ALA A 139 15.96 10.64 9.09
C ALA A 139 17.24 9.88 8.68
N ALA A 140 17.75 10.09 7.46
CA ALA A 140 19.03 9.51 7.02
C ALA A 140 20.20 9.98 7.88
N GLU A 141 20.28 11.28 8.17
CA GLU A 141 21.32 11.85 9.03
C GLU A 141 21.26 11.24 10.44
N ASN A 142 20.07 11.21 11.05
CA ASN A 142 19.89 10.62 12.38
C ASN A 142 20.25 9.13 12.44
N LEU A 143 19.96 8.37 11.37
CA LEU A 143 20.38 6.98 11.24
C LEU A 143 21.90 6.88 11.09
N ALA A 144 22.50 7.69 10.23
CA ALA A 144 23.95 7.67 9.97
C ALA A 144 24.77 7.94 11.24
N GLU A 145 24.30 8.85 12.10
CA GLU A 145 24.94 9.16 13.38
C GLU A 145 24.88 8.02 14.39
N ARG A 146 23.85 7.17 14.30
CA ARG A 146 23.59 6.10 15.27
C ARG A 146 24.10 4.73 14.81
N LEU A 147 24.24 4.52 13.50
CA LEU A 147 24.86 3.31 12.93
C LEU A 147 26.39 3.30 13.11
N PRO A 148 27.01 2.24 13.66
CA PRO A 148 28.45 2.06 13.61
C PRO A 148 28.96 2.19 12.19
N GLU A 149 30.15 2.75 12.09
CA GLU A 149 30.82 2.97 10.83
C GLU A 149 30.92 1.65 10.02
N GLY A 150 30.45 1.70 8.78
CA GLY A 150 30.45 0.55 7.88
C GLY A 150 29.47 -0.57 8.24
N ALA A 151 28.49 -0.35 9.12
CA ALA A 151 27.42 -1.31 9.40
C ALA A 151 26.42 -1.43 8.25
N ALA A 152 26.08 -0.31 7.60
CA ALA A 152 25.23 -0.26 6.43
C ALA A 152 25.51 0.99 5.58
N THR A 153 25.16 0.93 4.30
CA THR A 153 25.06 2.09 3.42
C THR A 153 23.62 2.58 3.39
N ILE A 154 23.40 3.86 3.71
CA ILE A 154 22.11 4.53 3.62
C ILE A 154 22.01 5.21 2.25
N MET A 155 20.91 4.98 1.54
CA MET A 155 20.59 5.58 0.25
C MET A 155 19.26 6.34 0.40
N LEU A 156 19.26 7.58 -0.08
CA LEU A 156 18.08 8.44 -0.15
C LEU A 156 17.44 8.31 -1.54
N GLY A 157 16.11 8.18 -1.56
CA GLY A 157 15.33 8.31 -2.79
C GLY A 157 15.59 7.23 -3.83
N GLU A 158 15.27 5.98 -3.50
CA GLU A 158 15.48 4.84 -4.40
C GLU A 158 14.18 4.32 -5.01
N TYR A 159 14.19 3.99 -6.30
CA TYR A 159 13.08 3.30 -6.95
C TYR A 159 13.20 1.78 -6.84
N VAL A 160 12.10 1.13 -6.48
CA VAL A 160 11.94 -0.33 -6.52
C VAL A 160 11.07 -0.71 -7.71
N GLU A 161 11.70 -1.33 -8.72
CA GLU A 161 11.08 -1.82 -9.96
C GLU A 161 10.17 -0.78 -10.66
N ASP A 162 10.51 0.52 -10.57
CA ASP A 162 9.72 1.64 -11.10
C ASP A 162 8.31 1.82 -10.46
N PHE A 163 7.97 1.03 -9.44
CA PHE A 163 6.67 1.07 -8.76
C PHE A 163 6.66 1.95 -7.52
N TYR A 164 7.69 1.84 -6.69
CA TYR A 164 7.77 2.55 -5.43
C TYR A 164 9.01 3.39 -5.34
N PHE A 165 8.82 4.65 -4.94
CA PHE A 165 9.87 5.48 -4.41
C PHE A 165 10.05 5.22 -2.92
N LEU A 166 11.26 4.88 -2.50
CA LEU A 166 11.65 4.68 -1.12
C LEU A 166 12.20 5.98 -0.56
N ASP A 167 11.67 6.35 0.60
CA ASP A 167 12.18 7.47 1.39
C ASP A 167 13.65 7.19 1.77
N LEU A 168 13.87 5.96 2.25
CA LEU A 168 15.16 5.47 2.69
C LEU A 168 15.35 3.99 2.33
N ALA A 169 16.53 3.66 1.81
CA ALA A 169 16.98 2.29 1.60
C ALA A 169 18.30 2.05 2.33
N LEU A 170 18.38 0.94 3.07
CA LEU A 170 19.58 0.54 3.77
C LEU A 170 20.12 -0.75 3.15
N GLN A 171 21.41 -0.74 2.83
CA GLN A 171 22.16 -1.94 2.43
C GLN A 171 23.10 -2.32 3.57
N PRO A 172 22.78 -3.34 4.38
CA PRO A 172 23.68 -3.79 5.43
C PRO A 172 24.94 -4.44 4.85
N SER A 173 26.07 -4.32 5.56
CA SER A 173 27.40 -4.76 5.12
C SER A 173 27.70 -6.25 5.39
N GLY A 174 26.68 -7.06 5.65
CA GLY A 174 26.82 -8.50 5.94
C GLY A 174 26.67 -9.37 4.68
N GLU A 175 27.40 -10.48 4.62
CA GLU A 175 27.24 -11.46 3.53
C GLU A 175 25.83 -12.08 3.61
N GLY A 176 25.06 -11.98 2.52
CA GLY A 176 23.68 -12.44 2.47
C GLY A 176 22.66 -11.52 3.17
N ALA A 177 23.08 -10.34 3.64
CA ALA A 177 22.16 -9.38 4.23
C ALA A 177 21.19 -8.83 3.17
N ARG A 178 19.89 -8.87 3.49
CA ARG A 178 18.85 -8.31 2.64
C ARG A 178 18.80 -6.80 2.77
N ARG A 179 18.34 -6.15 1.72
CA ARG A 179 18.10 -4.71 1.70
C ARG A 179 16.89 -4.39 2.54
N ILE A 180 16.96 -3.29 3.28
CA ILE A 180 15.90 -2.84 4.16
C ILE A 180 15.31 -1.55 3.58
N ALA A 181 14.01 -1.57 3.32
CA ALA A 181 13.25 -0.37 2.99
C ALA A 181 12.72 0.23 4.29
N VAL A 182 13.11 1.48 4.57
CA VAL A 182 12.57 2.25 5.70
C VAL A 182 11.47 3.16 5.16
N VAL A 183 10.23 2.89 5.58
CA VAL A 183 9.03 3.58 5.12
C VAL A 183 8.55 4.53 6.21
N LEU A 184 8.68 5.83 5.97
CA LEU A 184 8.24 6.88 6.87
C LEU A 184 6.79 7.27 6.54
N ASP A 185 5.91 7.22 7.53
CA ASP A 185 4.48 7.43 7.32
C ASP A 185 3.98 8.70 8.01
N ALA A 186 3.71 9.74 7.21
CA ALA A 186 3.19 11.01 7.68
C ALA A 186 1.69 10.96 8.05
N ALA A 187 0.94 9.96 7.55
CA ALA A 187 -0.50 9.85 7.77
C ALA A 187 -0.85 9.20 9.12
N SER A 188 0.03 8.33 9.63
CA SER A 188 -0.21 7.59 10.87
C SER A 188 0.08 8.41 12.13
N ALA A 189 -0.68 8.14 13.20
CA ALA A 189 -0.44 8.74 14.51
C ALA A 189 0.87 8.22 15.12
N ALA A 190 1.46 8.98 16.06
CA ALA A 190 2.72 8.61 16.68
C ALA A 190 2.64 7.26 17.43
N ASP A 191 1.49 6.88 17.98
CA ASP A 191 1.28 5.61 18.70
C ASP A 191 0.76 4.46 17.82
N ALA A 192 0.59 4.70 16.51
CA ALA A 192 0.11 3.69 15.58
C ALA A 192 1.04 2.46 15.52
N GLN A 193 0.45 1.27 15.51
CA GLN A 193 1.16 -0.01 15.45
C GLN A 193 1.19 -0.61 14.04
N ALA A 194 0.41 -0.05 13.12
CA ALA A 194 0.36 -0.41 11.71
C ALA A 194 0.02 0.83 10.87
N PRO A 195 0.32 0.83 9.56
CA PRO A 195 -0.03 1.94 8.69
C PRO A 195 -1.54 2.14 8.60
N HIS A 196 -2.01 3.38 8.78
CA HIS A 196 -3.42 3.71 8.57
C HIS A 196 -3.78 3.90 7.10
N SER A 197 -2.84 4.35 6.27
CA SER A 197 -3.15 4.53 4.85
C SER A 197 -3.15 3.18 4.12
N PRO A 198 -4.15 2.89 3.28
CA PRO A 198 -4.09 1.75 2.36
C PRO A 198 -2.86 1.83 1.44
N PHE A 199 -2.41 3.05 1.12
CA PHE A 199 -1.21 3.27 0.31
C PHE A 199 0.03 2.68 0.98
N THR A 200 0.28 3.09 2.22
CA THR A 200 1.44 2.64 3.00
C THR A 200 1.33 1.16 3.32
N THR A 201 0.12 0.66 3.59
CA THR A 201 -0.15 -0.77 3.79
C THR A 201 0.28 -1.59 2.57
N LEU A 202 -0.14 -1.18 1.37
CA LEU A 202 0.23 -1.84 0.12
C LEU A 202 1.73 -1.70 -0.18
N LYS A 203 2.31 -0.51 -0.01
CA LYS A 203 3.77 -0.26 -0.18
C LYS A 203 4.58 -1.25 0.66
N CYS A 204 4.33 -1.30 1.97
CA CYS A 204 5.04 -2.21 2.87
C CYS A 204 4.86 -3.68 2.51
N ARG A 205 3.66 -4.10 2.08
CA ARG A 205 3.38 -5.50 1.74
C ARG A 205 4.05 -5.91 0.43
N HIS A 206 3.96 -5.09 -0.61
CA HIS A 206 4.58 -5.37 -1.90
C HIS A 206 6.10 -5.38 -1.81
N LEU A 207 6.71 -4.44 -1.07
CA LEU A 207 8.17 -4.44 -0.87
C LEU A 207 8.67 -5.77 -0.28
N ARG A 208 7.96 -6.34 0.70
CA ARG A 208 8.28 -7.67 1.24
C ARG A 208 8.21 -8.77 0.19
N LYS A 209 7.20 -8.73 -0.68
CA LYS A 209 7.04 -9.69 -1.79
C LYS A 209 8.10 -9.53 -2.87
N LEU A 210 8.62 -8.32 -3.04
CA LEU A 210 9.77 -8.00 -3.90
C LEU A 210 11.12 -8.32 -3.23
N GLY A 211 11.13 -8.99 -2.07
CA GLY A 211 12.35 -9.49 -1.43
C GLY A 211 13.06 -8.50 -0.51
N TRP A 212 12.42 -7.37 -0.17
CA TRP A 212 12.96 -6.41 0.78
C TRP A 212 12.52 -6.75 2.21
N ASP A 213 13.42 -6.52 3.17
CA ASP A 213 12.99 -6.36 4.55
C ASP A 213 12.39 -4.96 4.69
N VAL A 214 11.35 -4.80 5.52
CA VAL A 214 10.60 -3.55 5.59
C VAL A 214 10.44 -3.13 7.04
N GLU A 215 11.02 -1.99 7.36
CA GLU A 215 10.82 -1.27 8.61
C GLU A 215 9.90 -0.08 8.34
N TRP A 216 8.76 -0.06 9.02
CA TRP A 216 7.78 1.02 8.90
C TRP A 216 7.68 1.75 10.23
N MET A 217 7.49 3.07 10.17
CA MET A 217 7.20 3.84 11.37
C MET A 217 6.51 5.17 11.04
N PRO A 218 5.60 5.63 11.91
CA PRO A 218 5.01 6.96 11.79
C PRO A 218 6.08 8.05 11.89
N LEU A 219 6.07 9.00 10.96
CA LEU A 219 7.02 10.13 10.97
C LEU A 219 6.92 10.92 12.29
N ARG A 220 5.71 11.07 12.84
CA ARG A 220 5.52 11.74 14.14
C ARG A 220 6.18 11.00 15.31
N ARG A 221 6.20 9.65 15.27
CA ARG A 221 6.93 8.86 16.27
C ARG A 221 8.43 9.10 16.11
N TRP A 222 8.90 9.08 14.87
CA TRP A 222 10.30 9.37 14.57
C TRP A 222 10.74 10.68 15.18
N GLU A 223 9.97 11.75 15.03
CA GLU A 223 10.35 13.09 15.48
C GLU A 223 10.35 13.22 17.01
N MET A 224 9.40 12.60 17.69
CA MET A 224 9.11 12.86 19.10
C MET A 224 9.79 11.91 20.10
N ASP A 225 10.14 10.69 19.68
CA ASP A 225 10.47 9.60 20.60
C ASP A 225 11.88 9.03 20.34
N GLU A 226 12.88 9.51 21.09
CA GLU A 226 14.27 9.05 20.98
C GLU A 226 14.44 7.56 21.33
N GLU A 227 13.65 7.04 22.28
CA GLU A 227 13.72 5.63 22.68
C GLU A 227 13.21 4.75 21.54
N ALA A 228 12.06 5.07 20.95
CA ALA A 228 11.55 4.36 19.78
C ALA A 228 12.49 4.45 18.57
N ARG A 229 13.16 5.60 18.37
CA ARG A 229 14.23 5.74 17.37
C ARG A 229 15.36 4.75 17.65
N ALA A 230 15.91 4.75 18.86
CA ALA A 230 17.00 3.87 19.26
C ALA A 230 16.63 2.38 19.07
N GLU A 231 15.44 1.96 19.50
CA GLU A 231 14.95 0.59 19.31
C GLU A 231 14.85 0.21 17.82
N MET A 232 14.43 1.13 16.94
CA MET A 232 14.45 0.88 15.50
C MET A 232 15.87 0.68 14.99
N VAL A 233 16.83 1.52 15.40
CA VAL A 233 18.23 1.37 15.01
C VAL A 233 18.77 0.00 15.48
N GLU A 234 18.43 -0.43 16.69
CA GLU A 234 18.80 -1.76 17.20
C GLU A 234 18.24 -2.90 16.36
N ARG A 235 16.98 -2.82 15.92
CA ARG A 235 16.39 -3.81 14.99
C ARG A 235 17.11 -3.81 13.64
N LEU A 236 17.44 -2.63 13.11
CA LEU A 236 18.20 -2.48 11.87
C LEU A 236 19.61 -3.10 12.01
N PHE A 237 20.26 -2.97 13.18
CA PHE A 237 21.53 -3.69 13.44
C PHE A 237 21.36 -5.18 13.47
N ALA A 238 20.35 -5.68 14.18
CA ALA A 238 20.13 -7.12 14.28
C ALA A 238 19.93 -7.75 12.89
N ALA A 239 19.25 -7.04 12.00
CA ALA A 239 19.07 -7.43 10.60
C ALA A 239 20.39 -7.41 9.79
N SER A 240 21.38 -6.60 10.17
CA SER A 240 22.69 -6.51 9.50
C SER A 240 23.63 -7.68 9.76
N GLY A 241 23.24 -8.63 10.63
CA GLY A 241 23.98 -9.87 10.87
C GLY A 241 25.24 -9.73 11.75
N ARG A 242 25.50 -8.55 12.33
CA ARG A 242 26.58 -8.36 13.31
C ARG A 242 25.97 -8.41 14.73
N ARG A 243 26.20 -9.52 15.44
CA ARG A 243 26.10 -9.59 16.90
C ARG A 243 27.47 -9.36 17.51
#